data_AF-A0A820JEJ5-F1
#
_entry.id   AF-A0A820JEJ5-F1
#
_cell.length_a   1.000
_cell.length_b   1.000
_cell.length_c   1.000
_cell.angle_alpha   90.00
_cell.angle_beta   90.00
_cell.angle_gamma   90.00
#
_symmetry.space_group_name_H-M   'P 1'
#
loop_
_entity.id
_entity.type
_entity.pdbx_description
1 polymer ?
#
loop_
_entity_poly.entity_id
_entity_poly.type
_entity_poly.pdbx_seq_one_letter_code
_entity_poly.pdbx_strand_id
1 'polypeptide(L)'
;IVEWEHAMRPLDSVQQAIVAKKSIVEPSQRYDKIMEIIRNRNFNADRYLPVLNIHVKAEEMLKIRARILPLPQITYRGQNNQDIVEYVTFGKWIIRNQFCSTSVINKWDMIYFGTKPDANIIEILKISEQQLPSITHTTSSKKISSIAAILGSCDPSCSRYAARLCEQYPKKDRCSIEIIKEMDKMIIDLLKVYARSCGNTLPNRIVFYRDGVDDGQFQKVLDNEVNKIKTACQVVYGNNPLPKLTFIIVKKRHNTRFFAYDGQNTSNIEAGTVVDLDITNPSQFDFYLCSQAAIKGTSRPALYHVLHDENEFSSDDIQQLTYWLCHTDVRCSKSVSIPAPVHYAHLAAYASHAYEFDHSDDEILESENDKDQGELITLEDIKTKLIILNNDIQDTMWFV
;
A
#
# COMPACT_ATOMS: atom_id res chain seq x y z
N ILE A 1 25.06 11.08 -27.61
CA ILE A 1 24.22 10.10 -26.90
C ILE A 1 24.85 8.76 -27.17
N VAL A 2 25.41 8.14 -26.13
CA VAL A 2 25.93 6.77 -26.26
C VAL A 2 24.73 5.83 -26.06
N GLU A 3 24.66 4.77 -26.86
CA GLU A 3 23.59 3.78 -26.72
C GLU A 3 23.63 3.16 -25.32
N TRP A 4 22.46 2.90 -24.72
CA TRP A 4 22.28 2.30 -23.38
C TRP A 4 22.54 3.21 -22.17
N GLU A 5 22.71 4.52 -22.35
CA GLU A 5 22.74 5.46 -21.22
C GLU A 5 21.36 5.60 -20.56
N HIS A 6 21.29 5.34 -19.24
CA HIS A 6 20.05 5.46 -18.48
C HIS A 6 19.65 6.93 -18.30
N ALA A 7 18.39 7.25 -18.57
CA ALA A 7 17.84 8.58 -18.33
C ALA A 7 17.67 8.82 -16.81
N MET A 8 18.56 9.63 -16.23
CA MET A 8 18.52 9.99 -14.80
C MET A 8 17.53 11.12 -14.48
N ARG A 9 17.05 11.84 -15.51
CA ARG A 9 16.11 12.94 -15.31
C ARG A 9 14.67 12.41 -15.20
N PRO A 10 13.84 12.97 -14.29
CA PRO A 10 12.43 12.66 -14.24
C PRO A 10 11.76 12.87 -15.60
N LEU A 11 10.88 11.94 -15.97
CA LEU A 11 10.08 12.03 -17.19
C LEU A 11 9.01 13.11 -17.01
N ASP A 12 8.77 13.92 -18.04
CA ASP A 12 7.64 14.85 -18.06
C ASP A 12 6.30 14.10 -18.17
N SER A 13 5.17 14.80 -17.97
CA SER A 13 3.83 14.17 -17.96
C SER A 13 3.47 13.45 -19.26
N VAL A 14 3.94 13.94 -20.40
CA VAL A 14 3.71 13.33 -21.71
C VAL A 14 4.54 12.07 -21.86
N GLN A 15 5.82 12.13 -21.50
CA GLN A 15 6.74 10.99 -21.49
C GLN A 15 6.26 9.91 -20.52
N GLN A 16 5.82 10.27 -19.32
CA GLN A 16 5.23 9.34 -18.35
C GLN A 16 4.01 8.63 -18.95
N ALA A 17 3.09 9.37 -19.59
CA ALA A 17 1.92 8.78 -20.24
C ALA A 17 2.31 7.80 -21.37
N ILE A 18 3.32 8.15 -22.17
CA ILE A 18 3.83 7.27 -23.23
C ILE A 18 4.44 5.99 -22.64
N VAL A 19 5.30 6.12 -21.62
CA VAL A 19 5.94 4.98 -20.96
C VAL A 19 4.89 4.11 -20.27
N ALA A 20 3.90 4.70 -19.60
CA ALA A 20 2.80 3.97 -18.99
C ALA A 20 2.02 3.17 -20.04
N LYS A 21 1.62 3.81 -21.15
CA LYS A 21 0.90 3.15 -22.24
C LYS A 21 1.70 2.00 -22.87
N LYS A 22 3.02 2.16 -23.03
CA LYS A 22 3.91 1.10 -23.54
C LYS A 22 4.19 -0.01 -22.53
N SER A 23 4.07 0.26 -21.23
CA SER A 23 4.32 -0.71 -20.15
C SER A 23 3.09 -1.56 -19.83
N ILE A 24 1.89 -1.11 -20.24
CA ILE A 24 0.66 -1.90 -20.20
C ILE A 24 0.77 -2.96 -21.29
N VAL A 25 0.86 -4.21 -20.86
CA VAL A 25 0.94 -5.39 -21.74
C VAL A 25 -0.06 -6.40 -21.20
N GLU A 26 -0.88 -6.96 -22.07
CA GLU A 26 -1.88 -7.97 -21.71
C GLU A 26 -1.22 -9.28 -21.23
N PRO A 27 -1.89 -10.13 -20.43
CA PRO A 27 -1.32 -11.34 -19.86
C PRO A 27 -0.73 -12.30 -20.91
N SER A 28 -1.43 -12.57 -22.01
CA SER A 28 -0.92 -13.41 -23.10
C SER A 28 0.36 -12.85 -23.71
N GLN A 29 0.33 -11.58 -24.13
CA GLN A 29 1.50 -10.91 -24.71
C GLN A 29 2.68 -10.84 -23.75
N ARG A 30 2.42 -10.63 -22.45
CA ARG A 30 3.48 -10.60 -21.43
C ARG A 30 4.07 -12.00 -21.25
N TYR A 31 3.23 -13.04 -21.21
CA TYR A 31 3.68 -14.43 -21.16
C TYR A 31 4.58 -14.76 -22.36
N ASP A 32 4.11 -14.47 -23.58
CA ASP A 32 4.85 -14.75 -24.82
C ASP A 32 6.20 -14.04 -24.84
N LYS A 33 6.23 -12.76 -24.46
CA LYS A 33 7.46 -11.96 -24.38
C LYS A 33 8.45 -12.53 -23.37
N ILE A 34 7.99 -13.02 -22.21
CA ILE A 34 8.86 -13.67 -21.21
C ILE A 34 9.42 -14.97 -21.80
N MET A 35 8.57 -15.80 -22.39
CA MET A 35 9.00 -17.07 -22.98
C MET A 35 9.94 -16.88 -24.18
N GLU A 36 9.76 -15.83 -24.97
CA GLU A 36 10.68 -15.44 -26.04
C GLU A 36 12.05 -15.03 -25.48
N ILE A 37 12.07 -14.18 -24.45
CA ILE A 37 13.33 -13.76 -23.79
C ILE A 37 14.07 -14.98 -23.23
N ILE A 38 13.36 -15.91 -22.57
CA ILE A 38 13.95 -17.13 -22.01
C ILE A 38 14.56 -18.00 -23.13
N ARG A 39 13.82 -18.23 -24.22
CA ARG A 39 14.30 -19.00 -25.38
C ARG A 39 15.53 -18.36 -26.03
N ASN A 40 15.50 -17.04 -26.24
CA ASN A 40 16.60 -16.30 -26.84
C ASN A 40 17.85 -16.27 -25.93
N ARG A 41 17.67 -16.22 -24.60
CA ARG A 41 18.78 -16.28 -23.65
C ARG A 41 19.47 -17.64 -23.63
N ASN A 42 18.73 -18.71 -23.91
CA ASN A 42 19.22 -20.09 -23.93
C ASN A 42 20.15 -20.39 -22.75
N PHE A 43 19.64 -20.25 -21.52
CA PHE A 43 20.43 -20.32 -20.29
C PHE A 43 21.34 -21.55 -20.22
N ASN A 44 20.89 -22.71 -20.70
CA ASN A 44 21.68 -23.95 -20.65
C ASN A 44 22.87 -23.97 -21.63
N ALA A 45 22.97 -23.01 -22.56
CA ALA A 45 24.16 -22.79 -23.38
C ALA A 45 25.19 -21.86 -22.71
N ASP A 46 24.88 -21.29 -21.53
CA ASP A 46 25.84 -20.50 -20.77
C ASP A 46 27.01 -21.37 -20.32
N ARG A 47 28.25 -20.90 -20.54
CA ARG A 47 29.47 -21.66 -20.25
C ARG A 47 29.69 -21.96 -18.76
N TYR A 48 29.06 -21.22 -17.86
CA TYR A 48 29.28 -21.31 -16.42
C TYR A 48 28.26 -22.22 -15.73
N LEU A 49 27.00 -22.27 -16.20
CA LEU A 49 25.96 -23.06 -15.53
C LEU A 49 26.29 -24.56 -15.47
N PRO A 50 26.79 -25.21 -16.53
CA PRO A 50 27.19 -26.62 -16.48
C PRO A 50 28.35 -26.88 -15.50
N VAL A 51 29.31 -25.94 -15.39
CA VAL A 51 30.43 -26.04 -14.44
C VAL A 51 29.92 -26.02 -13.00
N LEU A 52 28.86 -25.27 -12.74
CA LEU A 52 28.19 -25.20 -11.44
C LEU A 52 27.13 -26.30 -11.24
N ASN A 53 26.96 -27.22 -12.21
CA ASN A 53 25.91 -28.23 -12.23
C ASN A 53 24.48 -27.65 -12.13
N ILE A 54 24.28 -26.45 -12.67
CA ILE A 54 22.99 -25.76 -12.70
C ILE A 54 22.32 -26.01 -14.05
N HIS A 55 21.06 -26.43 -14.02
CA HIS A 55 20.23 -26.63 -15.20
C HIS A 55 18.93 -25.82 -15.03
N VAL A 56 18.58 -25.03 -16.05
CA VAL A 56 17.38 -24.19 -16.04
C VAL A 56 16.31 -24.86 -16.90
N LYS A 57 15.19 -25.24 -16.29
CA LYS A 57 14.00 -25.70 -17.03
C LYS A 57 13.33 -24.47 -17.67
N ALA A 58 13.47 -24.36 -18.99
CA ALA A 58 13.12 -23.16 -19.76
C ALA A 58 11.98 -23.39 -20.79
N GLU A 59 11.42 -24.61 -20.86
CA GLU A 59 10.41 -24.97 -21.86
C GLU A 59 9.02 -24.39 -21.54
N GLU A 60 8.67 -24.35 -20.26
CA GLU A 60 7.38 -23.87 -19.76
C GLU A 60 7.56 -23.17 -18.41
N MET A 61 6.67 -22.22 -18.10
CA MET A 61 6.60 -21.65 -16.76
C MET A 61 6.16 -22.72 -15.75
N LEU A 62 6.58 -22.54 -14.50
CA LEU A 62 6.17 -23.40 -13.41
C LEU A 62 4.64 -23.38 -13.26
N LYS A 63 4.02 -24.57 -13.35
CA LYS A 63 2.60 -24.77 -13.05
C LYS A 63 2.46 -24.99 -11.56
N ILE A 64 1.62 -24.18 -10.93
CA ILE A 64 1.39 -24.19 -9.49
C ILE A 64 -0.09 -24.35 -9.21
N ARG A 65 -0.41 -24.88 -8.03
CA ARG A 65 -1.80 -24.87 -7.54
C ARG A 65 -2.07 -23.55 -6.84
N ALA A 66 -3.24 -23.00 -7.08
CA ALA A 66 -3.75 -21.81 -6.41
C ALA A 66 -5.15 -22.09 -5.88
N ARG A 67 -5.57 -21.35 -4.87
CA ARG A 67 -6.95 -21.39 -4.35
C ARG A 67 -7.61 -20.05 -4.64
N ILE A 68 -8.93 -20.05 -4.78
CA ILE A 68 -9.70 -18.81 -4.90
C ILE A 68 -10.48 -18.64 -3.61
N LEU A 69 -10.18 -17.58 -2.87
CA LEU A 69 -10.87 -17.29 -1.61
C LEU A 69 -12.34 -16.95 -1.86
N PRO A 70 -13.25 -17.34 -0.96
CA PRO A 70 -14.64 -16.97 -1.06
C PRO A 70 -14.80 -15.45 -0.95
N LEU A 71 -15.74 -14.94 -1.75
CA LEU A 71 -16.06 -13.52 -1.82
C LEU A 71 -16.79 -13.06 -0.55
N PRO A 72 -16.48 -11.87 -0.01
CA PRO A 72 -17.25 -11.30 1.08
C PRO A 72 -18.64 -10.87 0.61
N GLN A 73 -19.54 -10.76 1.60
CA GLN A 73 -20.79 -10.05 1.48
C GLN A 73 -20.61 -8.62 1.96
N ILE A 74 -21.07 -7.65 1.18
CA ILE A 74 -20.97 -6.23 1.54
C ILE A 74 -22.30 -5.80 2.14
N THR A 75 -22.27 -5.30 3.38
CA THR A 75 -23.49 -4.88 4.08
C THR A 75 -23.65 -3.37 4.06
N TYR A 76 -24.83 -2.92 3.65
CA TYR A 76 -25.28 -1.54 3.69
C TYR A 76 -26.48 -1.41 4.64
N ARG A 77 -26.74 -0.19 5.13
CA ARG A 77 -27.95 0.09 5.92
C ARG A 77 -29.06 0.62 5.01
N GLY A 78 -30.12 -0.16 4.93
CA GLY A 78 -31.33 0.13 4.16
C GLY A 78 -32.34 1.00 4.89
N GLN A 79 -33.49 1.20 4.23
CA GLN A 79 -34.63 1.88 4.83
C GLN A 79 -35.12 1.09 6.06
N ASN A 80 -35.54 1.80 7.12
CA ASN A 80 -35.99 1.22 8.39
C ASN A 80 -34.93 0.42 9.18
N ASN A 81 -33.64 0.76 9.05
CA ASN A 81 -32.52 0.07 9.74
C ASN A 81 -32.37 -1.42 9.39
N GLN A 82 -32.88 -1.86 8.24
CA GLN A 82 -32.65 -3.22 7.74
C GLN A 82 -31.34 -3.32 6.98
N ASP A 83 -30.57 -4.37 7.21
CA ASP A 83 -29.32 -4.62 6.50
C ASP A 83 -29.62 -5.08 5.07
N ILE A 84 -28.95 -4.46 4.11
CA ILE A 84 -28.98 -4.83 2.70
C ILE A 84 -27.63 -5.44 2.35
N VAL A 85 -27.67 -6.66 1.83
CA VAL A 85 -26.47 -7.41 1.45
C VAL A 85 -26.28 -7.33 -0.06
N GLU A 86 -25.11 -6.86 -0.47
CA GLU A 86 -24.62 -6.88 -1.84
C GLU A 86 -23.55 -7.95 -2.00
N TYR A 87 -23.58 -8.60 -3.16
CA TYR A 87 -22.66 -9.68 -3.50
C TYR A 87 -21.60 -9.15 -4.46
N VAL A 88 -20.33 -9.39 -4.11
CA VAL A 88 -19.21 -9.03 -4.97
C VAL A 88 -19.23 -9.96 -6.19
N THR A 89 -19.09 -9.38 -7.38
CA THR A 89 -18.96 -10.11 -8.66
C THR A 89 -17.74 -9.58 -9.40
N PHE A 90 -16.81 -10.46 -9.75
CA PHE A 90 -15.53 -10.08 -10.39
C PHE A 90 -14.77 -8.94 -9.68
N GLY A 91 -14.78 -8.96 -8.35
CA GLY A 91 -14.15 -7.93 -7.52
C GLY A 91 -14.84 -6.56 -7.54
N LYS A 92 -16.12 -6.48 -7.96
CA LYS A 92 -16.93 -5.25 -7.95
C LYS A 92 -18.31 -5.49 -7.36
N TRP A 93 -18.95 -4.44 -6.88
CA TRP A 93 -20.35 -4.46 -6.47
C TRP A 93 -21.01 -3.12 -6.78
N ILE A 94 -22.34 -3.08 -6.70
CA ILE A 94 -23.13 -1.89 -7.02
C ILE A 94 -23.48 -1.16 -5.73
N ILE A 95 -23.27 0.16 -5.71
CA ILE A 95 -23.75 1.03 -4.62
C ILE A 95 -25.17 1.45 -4.97
N ARG A 96 -26.16 1.08 -4.16
CA ARG A 96 -27.57 1.48 -4.35
C ARG A 96 -27.93 2.80 -3.66
N ASN A 97 -27.02 3.78 -3.66
CA ASN A 97 -27.16 5.07 -2.95
C ASN A 97 -27.52 4.91 -1.47
N GLN A 98 -26.95 3.90 -0.81
CA GLN A 98 -27.12 3.66 0.61
C GLN A 98 -25.76 3.56 1.27
N PHE A 99 -25.66 4.02 2.51
CA PHE A 99 -24.45 3.97 3.33
C PHE A 99 -24.73 3.18 4.60
N CYS A 100 -23.73 2.50 5.14
CA CYS A 100 -23.85 1.81 6.44
C CYS A 100 -24.15 2.80 7.59
N SER A 101 -23.52 3.98 7.54
CA SER A 101 -23.80 5.12 8.42
C SER A 101 -23.90 6.38 7.58
N THR A 102 -24.97 7.15 7.75
CA THR A 102 -25.21 8.41 7.03
C THR A 102 -24.97 9.61 7.94
N SER A 103 -24.41 10.68 7.39
CA SER A 103 -24.30 11.99 8.04
C SER A 103 -25.22 12.99 7.35
N VAL A 104 -25.86 13.87 8.12
CA VAL A 104 -26.69 14.95 7.58
C VAL A 104 -25.82 16.18 7.35
N ILE A 105 -25.78 16.66 6.10
CA ILE A 105 -25.08 17.90 5.74
C ILE A 105 -26.06 19.06 5.96
N ASN A 106 -25.91 19.76 7.09
CA ASN A 106 -26.80 20.88 7.46
C ASN A 106 -26.41 22.20 6.77
N LYS A 107 -25.12 22.38 6.50
CA LYS A 107 -24.54 23.58 5.89
C LYS A 107 -23.40 23.17 4.98
N TRP A 108 -23.32 23.78 3.80
CA TRP A 108 -22.23 23.62 2.84
C TRP A 108 -22.08 24.93 2.08
N ASP A 109 -20.84 25.29 1.76
CA ASP A 109 -20.49 26.48 0.99
C ASP A 109 -19.75 26.06 -0.29
N MET A 110 -19.95 26.80 -1.38
CA MET A 110 -19.27 26.56 -2.66
C MET A 110 -18.34 27.73 -2.98
N ILE A 111 -17.04 27.43 -3.08
CA ILE A 111 -16.02 28.41 -3.47
C ILE A 111 -15.57 28.07 -4.89
N TYR A 112 -15.82 28.96 -5.85
CA TYR A 112 -15.43 28.79 -7.24
C TYR A 112 -14.15 29.59 -7.54
N PHE A 113 -13.07 28.89 -7.90
CA PHE A 113 -11.76 29.48 -8.20
C PHE A 113 -11.52 29.74 -9.70
N GLY A 114 -12.55 29.61 -10.55
CA GLY A 114 -12.38 29.85 -11.98
C GLY A 114 -12.42 31.35 -12.34
N THR A 115 -11.73 31.72 -13.41
CA THR A 115 -11.91 33.02 -14.05
C THR A 115 -13.29 33.06 -14.72
N LYS A 116 -14.15 34.01 -14.32
CA LYS A 116 -15.54 34.31 -14.81
C LYS A 116 -16.26 33.20 -15.60
N PRO A 117 -17.41 32.70 -15.14
CA PRO A 117 -18.18 31.73 -15.92
C PRO A 117 -18.68 32.37 -17.23
N ASP A 118 -18.42 31.72 -18.36
CA ASP A 118 -19.18 31.98 -19.60
C ASP A 118 -20.67 31.73 -19.30
N ALA A 119 -21.53 32.68 -19.65
CA ALA A 119 -22.93 32.75 -19.22
C ALA A 119 -23.83 31.58 -19.69
N ASN A 120 -23.27 30.57 -20.38
CA ASN A 120 -24.00 29.47 -21.00
C ASN A 120 -23.68 28.08 -20.43
N ILE A 121 -22.91 27.96 -19.34
CA ILE A 121 -22.64 26.65 -18.72
C ILE A 121 -23.40 26.53 -17.39
N ILE A 122 -24.72 26.36 -17.49
CA ILE A 122 -25.48 25.57 -16.51
C ILE A 122 -25.62 24.17 -17.12
N GLU A 123 -24.49 23.51 -17.31
CA GLU A 123 -24.47 22.06 -17.38
C GLU A 123 -23.74 21.62 -16.12
N ILE A 124 -24.51 21.00 -15.22
CA ILE A 124 -24.05 20.45 -13.93
C ILE A 124 -22.69 19.82 -14.17
N LEU A 125 -21.66 20.39 -13.52
CA LEU A 125 -20.30 19.88 -13.51
C LEU A 125 -20.35 18.39 -13.17
N LYS A 126 -20.35 17.54 -14.20
CA LYS A 126 -19.89 16.16 -14.09
C LYS A 126 -18.45 16.30 -13.64
N ILE A 127 -18.23 16.04 -12.35
CA ILE A 127 -16.90 15.91 -11.78
C ILE A 127 -16.17 14.90 -12.65
N SER A 128 -15.31 15.39 -13.54
CA SER A 128 -14.36 14.53 -14.22
C SER A 128 -13.41 14.07 -13.13
N GLU A 129 -13.29 12.75 -12.97
CA GLU A 129 -12.21 12.15 -12.20
C GLU A 129 -10.89 12.63 -12.83
N GLN A 130 -10.36 13.75 -12.36
CA GLN A 130 -8.95 14.05 -12.55
C GLN A 130 -8.20 12.98 -11.77
N GLN A 131 -7.49 12.12 -12.50
CA GLN A 131 -6.40 11.35 -11.94
C GLN A 131 -5.51 12.34 -11.18
N LEU A 132 -5.43 12.16 -9.85
CA LEU A 132 -4.42 12.80 -9.02
C LEU A 132 -3.06 12.63 -9.73
N PRO A 133 -2.35 13.72 -10.06
CA PRO A 133 -1.11 13.61 -10.79
C PRO A 133 -0.13 12.73 -10.02
N SER A 134 0.40 11.72 -10.71
CA SER A 134 1.52 10.92 -10.21
C SER A 134 2.68 11.87 -9.91
N ILE A 135 3.32 11.67 -8.74
CA ILE A 135 4.41 12.51 -8.22
C ILE A 135 5.40 12.87 -9.34
N THR A 136 5.44 14.16 -9.69
CA THR A 136 6.58 14.75 -10.38
C THR A 136 7.63 14.97 -9.31
N HIS A 137 8.68 14.15 -9.28
CA HIS A 137 9.89 14.52 -8.54
C HIS A 137 10.48 15.75 -9.25
N THR A 138 10.12 16.96 -8.83
CA THR A 138 10.73 18.18 -9.37
C THR A 138 12.03 18.47 -8.64
N THR A 139 13.06 18.68 -9.45
CA THR A 139 14.41 19.01 -9.05
C THR A 139 14.46 20.39 -8.39
N SER A 140 14.59 20.41 -7.07
CA SER A 140 15.40 21.41 -6.39
C SER A 140 16.26 20.67 -5.37
N SER A 141 17.50 21.09 -5.19
CA SER A 141 18.50 20.52 -4.29
C SER A 141 18.13 20.74 -2.81
N LYS A 142 16.95 20.29 -2.38
CA LYS A 142 16.49 20.29 -1.00
C LYS A 142 16.59 18.87 -0.45
N LYS A 143 17.08 18.70 0.79
CA LYS A 143 17.11 17.41 1.50
C LYS A 143 15.69 16.81 1.51
N ILE A 144 15.51 15.68 0.83
CA ILE A 144 14.21 15.01 0.72
C ILE A 144 13.94 14.28 2.05
N SER A 145 12.92 14.72 2.78
CA SER A 145 12.38 13.99 3.94
C SER A 145 11.56 12.79 3.48
N SER A 146 11.55 11.72 4.27
CA SER A 146 10.63 10.60 4.11
C SER A 146 9.47 10.76 5.09
N ILE A 147 8.22 10.69 4.62
CA ILE A 147 7.04 10.74 5.50
C ILE A 147 6.60 9.30 5.83
N ALA A 148 6.59 8.97 7.12
CA ALA A 148 5.97 7.77 7.64
C ALA A 148 4.52 8.06 8.05
N ALA A 149 3.59 7.19 7.64
CA ALA A 149 2.19 7.27 8.00
C ALA A 149 1.73 5.95 8.65
N ILE A 150 1.07 6.04 9.80
CA ILE A 150 0.43 4.91 10.48
C ILE A 150 -1.06 5.20 10.62
N LEU A 151 -1.87 4.22 10.23
CA LEU A 151 -3.33 4.30 10.25
C LEU A 151 -3.85 3.35 11.33
N GLY A 152 -4.79 3.82 12.14
CA GLY A 152 -5.50 3.01 13.12
C GLY A 152 -7.00 3.03 12.83
N SER A 153 -7.64 1.85 12.80
CA SER A 153 -9.10 1.77 12.70
C SER A 153 -9.74 2.46 13.90
N CYS A 154 -10.88 3.12 13.74
CA CYS A 154 -11.61 3.81 14.81
C CYS A 154 -12.96 3.15 15.14
N ASP A 155 -13.20 1.95 14.60
CA ASP A 155 -14.38 1.15 14.84
C ASP A 155 -14.09 -0.34 14.59
N PRO A 156 -14.85 -1.25 15.22
CA PRO A 156 -14.68 -2.70 15.03
C PRO A 156 -14.93 -3.18 13.59
N SER A 157 -15.70 -2.43 12.79
CA SER A 157 -15.96 -2.76 11.38
C SER A 157 -14.86 -2.32 10.42
N CYS A 158 -13.77 -1.72 10.92
CA CYS A 158 -12.64 -1.27 10.11
C CYS A 158 -13.07 -0.32 8.97
N SER A 159 -14.10 0.49 9.21
CA SER A 159 -14.70 1.39 8.22
C SER A 159 -14.16 2.81 8.30
N ARG A 160 -13.72 3.24 9.48
CA ARG A 160 -13.11 4.55 9.74
C ARG A 160 -11.68 4.37 10.24
N TYR A 161 -10.81 5.31 9.85
CA TYR A 161 -9.42 5.32 10.25
C TYR A 161 -8.97 6.73 10.65
N ALA A 162 -8.07 6.80 11.63
CA ALA A 162 -7.29 8.00 11.93
C ALA A 162 -5.84 7.79 11.49
N ALA A 163 -5.20 8.86 11.03
CA ALA A 163 -3.80 8.84 10.57
C ALA A 163 -2.89 9.57 11.56
N ARG A 164 -1.69 9.03 11.76
CA ARG A 164 -0.56 9.70 12.42
C ARG A 164 0.66 9.67 11.52
N LEU A 165 1.39 10.78 11.54
CA LEU A 165 2.37 11.11 10.53
C LEU A 165 3.67 11.58 11.19
N CYS A 166 4.80 11.16 10.61
CA CYS A 166 6.12 11.55 11.05
C CYS A 166 7.03 11.82 9.84
N GLU A 167 7.59 13.01 9.77
CA GLU A 167 8.69 13.31 8.86
C GLU A 167 9.98 12.71 9.42
N GLN A 168 10.78 12.12 8.53
CA GLN A 168 12.06 11.48 8.86
C GLN A 168 13.15 12.04 7.93
N TYR A 169 14.16 12.63 8.53
CA TYR A 169 15.26 13.29 7.85
C TYR A 169 16.54 12.48 8.01
N PRO A 170 17.17 12.03 6.91
CA PRO A 170 18.48 11.43 7.01
C PRO A 170 19.52 12.52 7.32
N LYS A 171 20.42 12.29 8.28
CA LYS A 171 21.52 13.24 8.57
C LYS A 171 22.52 13.35 7.41
N LYS A 172 22.83 12.23 6.75
CA LYS A 172 23.66 12.16 5.53
C LYS A 172 22.78 12.24 4.27
N ASP A 173 23.31 12.79 3.19
CA ASP A 173 22.52 13.05 1.98
C ASP A 173 22.01 11.76 1.30
N ARG A 174 20.80 11.84 0.75
CA ARG A 174 20.19 10.91 -0.23
C ARG A 174 20.03 9.43 0.17
N CYS A 175 19.41 9.15 1.31
CA CYS A 175 18.87 7.81 1.58
C CYS A 175 17.40 7.88 1.99
N SER A 176 16.56 7.05 1.36
CA SER A 176 15.19 6.80 1.84
C SER A 176 15.24 6.08 3.18
N ILE A 177 14.44 6.55 4.14
CA ILE A 177 14.35 5.93 5.46
C ILE A 177 13.12 5.03 5.49
N GLU A 178 13.34 3.71 5.50
CA GLU A 178 12.26 2.73 5.57
C GLU A 178 11.79 2.48 7.01
N ILE A 179 12.69 2.43 7.99
CA ILE A 179 12.31 2.16 9.38
C ILE A 179 11.57 3.35 9.97
N ILE A 180 10.43 3.10 10.63
CA ILE A 180 9.64 4.13 11.28
C ILE A 180 10.17 4.39 12.69
N LYS A 181 10.82 5.54 12.88
CA LYS A 181 11.48 5.88 14.14
C LYS A 181 10.51 6.22 15.27
N GLU A 182 9.49 7.04 15.04
CA GLU A 182 8.52 7.45 16.08
C GLU A 182 7.25 6.57 16.09
N MET A 183 7.39 5.29 15.76
CA MET A 183 6.26 4.36 15.66
C MET A 183 5.49 4.24 16.99
N ASP A 184 6.20 4.14 18.10
CA ASP A 184 5.63 4.03 19.45
C ASP A 184 4.69 5.21 19.77
N LYS A 185 5.13 6.44 19.54
CA LYS A 185 4.32 7.65 19.81
C LYS A 185 3.05 7.68 18.96
N MET A 186 3.15 7.33 17.68
CA MET A 186 2.00 7.26 16.78
C MET A 186 1.01 6.17 17.21
N ILE A 187 1.50 5.00 17.62
CA ILE A 187 0.65 3.89 18.09
C ILE A 187 -0.03 4.23 19.42
N ILE A 188 0.69 4.87 20.37
CA ILE A 188 0.10 5.33 21.64
C ILE A 188 -1.11 6.22 21.36
N ASP A 189 -0.99 7.17 20.44
CA ASP A 189 -2.07 8.10 20.16
C ASP A 189 -3.24 7.42 19.42
N LEU A 190 -2.95 6.55 18.44
CA LEU A 190 -3.99 5.77 17.75
C LEU A 190 -4.76 4.85 18.70
N LEU A 191 -4.10 4.22 19.69
CA LEU A 191 -4.78 3.43 20.71
C LEU A 191 -5.70 4.28 21.59
N LYS A 192 -5.30 5.51 21.92
CA LYS A 192 -6.17 6.47 22.63
C LYS A 192 -7.35 6.91 21.77
N VAL A 193 -7.16 7.12 20.46
CA VAL A 193 -8.26 7.43 19.53
C VAL A 193 -9.24 6.26 19.46
N TYR A 194 -8.74 5.03 19.35
CA TYR A 194 -9.57 3.82 19.34
C TYR A 194 -10.39 3.71 20.61
N ALA A 195 -9.75 3.85 21.78
CA ALA A 195 -10.44 3.80 23.07
C ALA A 195 -11.56 4.84 23.15
N ARG A 196 -11.28 6.10 22.79
CA ARG A 196 -12.28 7.17 22.79
C ARG A 196 -13.46 6.87 21.85
N SER A 197 -13.18 6.26 20.71
CA SER A 197 -14.19 5.95 19.68
C SER A 197 -14.99 4.68 19.98
N CYS A 198 -14.43 3.74 20.75
CA CYS A 198 -15.00 2.44 21.08
C CYS A 198 -15.41 2.34 22.57
N GLY A 199 -15.98 3.42 23.13
CA GLY A 199 -16.55 3.41 24.48
C GLY A 199 -15.53 3.14 25.59
N ASN A 200 -14.32 3.70 25.49
CA ASN A 200 -13.18 3.50 26.38
C ASN A 200 -12.67 2.05 26.46
N THR A 201 -12.92 1.25 25.43
CA THR A 201 -12.42 -0.12 25.33
C THR A 201 -11.18 -0.17 24.43
N LEU A 202 -10.11 -0.79 24.91
CA LEU A 202 -8.90 -1.04 24.14
C LEU A 202 -9.02 -2.38 23.36
N PRO A 203 -8.36 -2.51 22.19
CA PRO A 203 -8.45 -3.72 21.39
C PRO A 203 -7.70 -4.90 22.05
N ASN A 204 -8.25 -6.12 21.99
CA ASN A 204 -7.54 -7.30 22.52
C ASN A 204 -6.50 -7.89 21.55
N ARG A 205 -6.55 -7.47 20.28
CA ARG A 205 -5.71 -7.98 19.19
C ARG A 205 -5.32 -6.82 18.28
N ILE A 206 -4.08 -6.81 17.81
CA ILE A 206 -3.57 -5.87 16.82
C ILE A 206 -3.08 -6.66 15.61
N VAL A 207 -3.58 -6.32 14.43
CA VAL A 207 -3.07 -6.82 13.14
C VAL A 207 -2.49 -5.64 12.39
N PHE A 208 -1.18 -5.66 12.15
CA PHE A 208 -0.44 -4.55 11.58
C PHE A 208 0.05 -4.90 10.17
N TYR A 209 -0.39 -4.14 9.16
CA TYR A 209 0.08 -4.28 7.78
C TYR A 209 1.10 -3.18 7.46
N ARG A 210 2.30 -3.56 7.04
CA ARG A 210 3.46 -2.67 6.82
C ARG A 210 3.92 -2.74 5.36
N ASP A 211 3.84 -1.66 4.59
CA ASP A 211 4.27 -1.61 3.17
C ASP A 211 5.53 -0.78 2.92
N GLY A 212 6.43 -1.27 2.07
CA GLY A 212 7.70 -0.59 1.78
C GLY A 212 8.81 -1.02 2.73
N VAL A 213 8.98 -2.34 2.86
CA VAL A 213 10.12 -2.99 3.52
C VAL A 213 10.65 -4.05 2.57
N ASP A 214 11.95 -4.02 2.30
CA ASP A 214 12.63 -5.09 1.57
C ASP A 214 13.06 -6.26 2.48
N ASP A 215 13.16 -7.45 1.87
CA ASP A 215 13.38 -8.73 2.56
C ASP A 215 14.66 -8.71 3.44
N GLY A 216 15.71 -8.02 2.98
CA GLY A 216 16.97 -7.83 3.72
C GLY A 216 16.84 -6.98 4.99
N GLN A 217 15.69 -6.33 5.23
CA GLN A 217 15.42 -5.49 6.39
C GLN A 217 14.46 -6.12 7.41
N PHE A 218 13.96 -7.33 7.17
CA PHE A 218 12.97 -7.98 8.05
C PHE A 218 13.44 -8.07 9.51
N GLN A 219 14.69 -8.48 9.74
CA GLN A 219 15.24 -8.56 11.09
C GLN A 219 15.26 -7.18 11.78
N LYS A 220 15.65 -6.12 11.06
CA LYS A 220 15.65 -4.76 11.60
C LYS A 220 14.24 -4.29 11.95
N VAL A 221 13.24 -4.65 11.16
CA VAL A 221 11.84 -4.31 11.43
C VAL A 221 11.33 -5.05 12.66
N LEU A 222 11.66 -6.35 12.81
CA LEU A 222 11.34 -7.11 14.02
C LEU A 222 11.97 -6.48 15.27
N ASP A 223 13.26 -6.15 15.21
CA ASP A 223 13.99 -5.64 16.37
C ASP A 223 13.54 -4.22 16.77
N ASN A 224 13.10 -3.40 15.81
CA ASN A 224 12.79 -1.99 16.05
C ASN A 224 11.30 -1.68 16.07
N GLU A 225 10.53 -2.10 15.07
CA GLU A 225 9.13 -1.71 14.89
C GLU A 225 8.20 -2.56 15.77
N VAL A 226 8.34 -3.89 15.74
CA VAL A 226 7.53 -4.79 16.57
C VAL A 226 7.72 -4.48 18.07
N ASN A 227 8.97 -4.27 18.49
CA ASN A 227 9.26 -3.89 19.88
C ASN A 227 8.67 -2.52 20.25
N LYS A 228 8.66 -1.53 19.36
CA LYS A 228 8.01 -0.23 19.60
C LYS A 228 6.50 -0.34 19.76
N ILE A 229 5.83 -1.19 18.96
CA ILE A 229 4.39 -1.45 19.12
C ILE A 229 4.13 -2.05 20.50
N LYS A 230 4.95 -3.02 20.94
CA LYS A 230 4.84 -3.64 22.26
C LYS A 230 5.04 -2.62 23.39
N THR A 231 6.07 -1.78 23.31
CA THR A 231 6.31 -0.70 24.28
C THR A 231 5.14 0.28 24.32
N ALA A 232 4.60 0.69 23.16
CA ALA A 232 3.42 1.54 23.09
C ALA A 232 2.20 0.91 23.77
N CYS A 233 1.99 -0.39 23.58
CA CYS A 233 0.92 -1.12 24.26
C CYS A 233 1.16 -1.17 25.78
N GLN A 234 2.38 -1.42 26.25
CA GLN A 234 2.70 -1.38 27.69
C GLN A 234 2.35 -0.03 28.32
N VAL A 235 2.66 1.07 27.64
CA VAL A 235 2.36 2.43 28.11
C VAL A 235 0.85 2.68 28.21
N VAL A 236 0.06 2.26 27.23
CA VAL A 236 -1.38 2.55 27.18
C VAL A 236 -2.20 1.60 28.06
N TYR A 237 -1.84 0.32 28.10
CA TYR A 237 -2.59 -0.71 28.83
C TYR A 237 -2.20 -0.74 30.31
N GLY A 238 -0.99 -0.29 30.68
CA GLY A 238 -0.50 -0.31 32.06
C GLY A 238 -0.48 -1.74 32.60
N ASN A 239 -1.29 -2.00 33.64
CA ASN A 239 -1.39 -3.32 34.27
C ASN A 239 -2.42 -4.25 33.60
N ASN A 240 -3.13 -3.77 32.57
CA ASN A 240 -4.10 -4.60 31.86
C ASN A 240 -3.40 -5.61 30.94
N PRO A 241 -4.07 -6.73 30.59
CA PRO A 241 -3.54 -7.68 29.61
C PRO A 241 -3.19 -6.98 28.29
N LEU A 242 -1.97 -7.22 27.81
CA LEU A 242 -1.50 -6.65 26.55
C LEU A 242 -2.21 -7.31 25.36
N PRO A 243 -2.43 -6.56 24.26
CA PRO A 243 -3.03 -7.12 23.06
C PRO A 243 -2.05 -8.06 22.37
N LYS A 244 -2.58 -9.14 21.77
CA LYS A 244 -1.80 -10.03 20.91
C LYS A 244 -1.51 -9.35 19.57
N LEU A 245 -0.26 -9.37 19.12
CA LEU A 245 0.19 -8.71 17.89
C LEU A 245 0.45 -9.72 16.75
N THR A 246 -0.10 -9.42 15.57
CA THR A 246 0.31 -10.01 14.28
C THR A 246 0.87 -8.92 13.39
N PHE A 247 2.05 -9.12 12.82
CA PHE A 247 2.78 -8.15 12.00
C PHE A 247 3.05 -8.72 10.62
N ILE A 248 2.53 -8.06 9.59
CA ILE A 248 2.48 -8.54 8.21
C ILE A 248 3.12 -7.49 7.30
N ILE A 249 4.19 -7.86 6.59
CA ILE A 249 4.74 -7.05 5.51
C ILE A 249 3.88 -7.23 4.27
N VAL A 250 3.53 -6.13 3.62
CA VAL A 250 2.89 -6.10 2.31
C VAL A 250 3.92 -5.65 1.29
N LYS A 251 4.04 -6.38 0.19
CA LYS A 251 4.94 -6.05 -0.92
C LYS A 251 4.16 -6.13 -2.23
N LYS A 252 3.73 -4.98 -2.74
CA LYS A 252 3.01 -4.88 -4.03
C LYS A 252 3.97 -4.81 -5.23
N ARG A 253 5.20 -4.33 -5.02
CA ARG A 253 6.19 -4.12 -6.08
C ARG A 253 7.22 -5.26 -6.05
N HIS A 254 6.99 -6.28 -6.88
CA HIS A 254 7.92 -7.38 -7.12
C HIS A 254 7.83 -7.90 -8.56
N ASN A 255 8.65 -8.88 -8.90
CA ASN A 255 8.77 -9.42 -10.26
C ASN A 255 7.88 -10.64 -10.55
N THR A 256 7.36 -11.31 -9.53
CA THR A 256 6.43 -12.46 -9.69
C THR A 256 5.14 -12.06 -10.42
N ARG A 257 4.76 -12.83 -11.44
CA ARG A 257 3.51 -12.69 -12.20
C ARG A 257 2.84 -14.05 -12.31
N PHE A 258 1.51 -14.03 -12.34
CA PHE A 258 0.69 -15.22 -12.43
C PHE A 258 -0.22 -15.10 -13.64
N PHE A 259 -0.42 -16.23 -14.30
CA PHE A 259 -1.18 -16.35 -15.53
C PHE A 259 -2.15 -17.51 -15.36
N ALA A 260 -3.44 -17.25 -15.60
CA ALA A 260 -4.41 -18.32 -15.73
C ALA A 260 -4.21 -18.96 -17.11
N TYR A 261 -4.21 -20.29 -17.17
CA TYR A 261 -4.01 -21.04 -18.39
C TYR A 261 -5.07 -22.16 -18.47
N ASP A 262 -5.90 -22.10 -19.50
CA ASP A 262 -6.99 -23.07 -19.75
C ASP A 262 -6.59 -24.19 -20.72
N GLY A 263 -5.30 -24.26 -21.10
CA GLY A 263 -4.79 -25.18 -22.13
C GLY A 263 -4.68 -24.56 -23.52
N GLN A 264 -5.29 -23.39 -23.77
CA GLN A 264 -5.26 -22.71 -25.05
C GLN A 264 -4.88 -21.23 -24.93
N ASN A 265 -5.48 -20.54 -23.97
CA ASN A 265 -5.37 -19.10 -23.76
C ASN A 265 -4.72 -18.77 -22.43
N THR A 266 -3.95 -17.69 -22.44
CA THR A 266 -3.36 -17.09 -21.25
C THR A 266 -4.11 -15.83 -20.87
N SER A 267 -4.64 -15.78 -19.64
CA SER A 267 -5.42 -14.66 -19.13
C SER A 267 -4.94 -14.23 -17.73
N ASN A 268 -5.55 -13.17 -17.21
CA ASN A 268 -5.31 -12.75 -15.82
C ASN A 268 -5.96 -13.75 -14.87
N ILE A 269 -5.29 -14.00 -13.75
CA ILE A 269 -5.88 -14.75 -12.64
C ILE A 269 -7.06 -13.99 -12.02
N GLU A 270 -7.99 -14.75 -11.44
CA GLU A 270 -9.20 -14.21 -10.84
C GLU A 270 -8.90 -13.45 -9.54
N ALA A 271 -9.75 -12.46 -9.23
CA ALA A 271 -9.69 -11.80 -7.93
C ALA A 271 -10.01 -12.81 -6.82
N GLY A 272 -9.21 -12.78 -5.75
CA GLY A 272 -9.27 -13.78 -4.67
C GLY A 272 -8.29 -14.94 -4.85
N THR A 273 -7.58 -15.02 -5.98
CA THR A 273 -6.54 -16.05 -6.16
C THR A 273 -5.43 -15.88 -5.11
N VAL A 274 -5.18 -16.93 -4.33
CA VAL A 274 -4.12 -17.02 -3.33
C VAL A 274 -3.14 -18.14 -3.72
N VAL A 275 -1.86 -17.89 -3.50
CA VAL A 275 -0.77 -18.86 -3.68
C VAL A 275 0.12 -18.82 -2.46
N ASP A 276 0.14 -19.92 -1.73
CA ASP A 276 0.89 -20.11 -0.48
C ASP A 276 1.79 -21.36 -0.50
N LEU A 277 1.92 -22.01 -1.67
CA LEU A 277 2.72 -23.21 -1.88
C LEU A 277 3.68 -23.03 -3.08
N ASP A 278 4.65 -23.94 -3.16
CA ASP A 278 5.64 -24.14 -4.24
C ASP A 278 6.67 -23.02 -4.45
N ILE A 279 6.22 -21.76 -4.55
CA ILE A 279 7.05 -20.58 -4.87
C ILE A 279 7.25 -19.63 -3.69
N THR A 280 6.61 -19.93 -2.57
CA THR A 280 6.70 -19.19 -1.31
C THR A 280 7.96 -19.58 -0.53
N ASN A 281 8.24 -18.84 0.55
CA ASN A 281 9.38 -19.10 1.40
C ASN A 281 9.25 -20.48 2.07
N PRO A 282 10.29 -21.33 2.06
CA PRO A 282 10.21 -22.69 2.62
C PRO A 282 10.10 -22.72 4.15
N SER A 283 10.51 -21.64 4.84
CA SER A 283 10.61 -21.61 6.31
C SER A 283 9.80 -20.48 6.95
N GLN A 284 9.36 -19.50 6.16
CA GLN A 284 8.58 -18.36 6.64
C GLN A 284 7.14 -18.49 6.17
N PHE A 285 6.25 -17.80 6.86
CA PHE A 285 4.85 -17.73 6.45
C PHE A 285 4.69 -16.55 5.49
N ASP A 286 4.58 -16.85 4.20
CA ASP A 286 4.25 -15.89 3.16
C ASP A 286 3.22 -16.44 2.18
N PHE A 287 2.50 -15.52 1.53
CA PHE A 287 1.52 -15.86 0.50
C PHE A 287 1.33 -14.71 -0.48
N TYR A 288 1.06 -15.05 -1.73
CA TYR A 288 0.58 -14.10 -2.72
C TYR A 288 -0.94 -14.04 -2.70
N LEU A 289 -1.51 -12.85 -2.80
CA LEU A 289 -2.95 -12.64 -2.97
C LEU A 289 -3.22 -11.65 -4.10
N CYS A 290 -3.99 -12.09 -5.10
CA CYS A 290 -4.53 -11.24 -6.15
C CYS A 290 -5.90 -10.73 -5.75
N SER A 291 -5.97 -9.68 -4.93
CA SER A 291 -7.25 -9.21 -4.38
C SER A 291 -8.12 -8.46 -5.40
N GLN A 292 -7.53 -7.81 -6.41
CA GLN A 292 -8.25 -7.01 -7.40
C GLN A 292 -8.31 -7.71 -8.77
N ALA A 293 -9.40 -7.46 -9.50
CA ALA A 293 -9.47 -7.77 -10.93
C ALA A 293 -8.68 -6.72 -11.74
N ALA A 294 -7.74 -7.16 -12.57
CA ALA A 294 -6.99 -6.25 -13.43
C ALA A 294 -7.88 -5.70 -14.55
N ILE A 295 -7.97 -4.36 -14.64
CA ILE A 295 -8.73 -3.67 -15.70
C ILE A 295 -7.92 -3.62 -17.00
N LYS A 296 -6.60 -3.43 -16.90
CA LYS A 296 -5.68 -3.34 -18.03
C LYS A 296 -4.35 -4.00 -17.68
N GLY A 297 -3.75 -4.65 -18.67
CA GLY A 297 -2.48 -5.34 -18.52
C GLY A 297 -2.53 -6.53 -17.56
N THR A 298 -1.35 -7.02 -17.14
CA THR A 298 -1.26 -8.19 -16.26
C THR A 298 -1.40 -7.83 -14.79
N SER A 299 -2.22 -8.62 -14.08
CA SER A 299 -2.38 -8.59 -12.62
C SER A 299 -1.02 -8.63 -11.91
N ARG A 300 -0.93 -7.85 -10.84
CA ARG A 300 0.19 -7.88 -9.89
C ARG A 300 -0.38 -8.25 -8.53
N PRO A 301 -0.38 -9.55 -8.19
CA PRO A 301 -0.73 -9.98 -6.83
C PRO A 301 0.23 -9.34 -5.85
N ALA A 302 -0.23 -9.01 -4.65
CA ALA A 302 0.64 -8.55 -3.58
C ALA A 302 1.18 -9.76 -2.81
N LEU A 303 2.44 -9.68 -2.37
CA LEU A 303 3.07 -10.65 -1.49
C LEU A 303 2.94 -10.20 -0.04
N TYR A 304 2.51 -11.10 0.83
CA TYR A 304 2.34 -10.87 2.25
C TYR A 304 3.30 -11.79 3.01
N HIS A 305 4.13 -11.24 3.89
CA HIS A 305 4.98 -12.01 4.80
C HIS A 305 4.55 -11.76 6.24
N VAL A 306 4.15 -12.82 6.95
CA VAL A 306 3.84 -12.75 8.38
C VAL A 306 5.16 -12.88 9.14
N LEU A 307 5.66 -11.76 9.67
CA LEU A 307 6.95 -11.73 10.38
C LEU A 307 6.81 -12.09 11.86
N HIS A 308 5.66 -11.76 12.46
CA HIS A 308 5.40 -12.00 13.88
C HIS A 308 3.92 -12.31 14.08
N ASP A 309 3.57 -13.35 14.83
CA ASP A 309 2.17 -13.69 15.10
C ASP A 309 1.95 -14.28 16.49
N GLU A 310 1.34 -13.51 17.38
CA GLU A 310 0.87 -13.93 18.72
C GLU A 310 -0.61 -14.31 18.73
N ASN A 311 -1.33 -14.00 17.65
CA ASN A 311 -2.74 -14.34 17.50
C ASN A 311 -2.95 -15.78 17.04
N GLU A 312 -1.89 -16.45 16.57
CA GLU A 312 -1.89 -17.84 16.12
C GLU A 312 -2.90 -18.06 14.99
N PHE A 313 -2.87 -17.18 13.98
CA PHE A 313 -3.74 -17.28 12.82
C PHE A 313 -3.40 -18.52 11.99
N SER A 314 -4.45 -19.18 11.50
CA SER A 314 -4.27 -20.16 10.42
C SER A 314 -3.99 -19.43 9.10
N SER A 315 -3.43 -20.16 8.12
CA SER A 315 -3.27 -19.69 6.74
C SER A 315 -4.57 -19.19 6.16
N ASP A 316 -5.66 -19.93 6.33
CA ASP A 316 -6.95 -19.54 5.79
C ASP A 316 -7.49 -18.27 6.45
N ASP A 317 -7.36 -18.13 7.78
CA ASP A 317 -7.87 -16.95 8.50
C ASP A 317 -7.16 -15.67 8.10
N ILE A 318 -5.83 -15.68 8.02
CA ILE A 318 -5.07 -14.46 7.69
C ILE A 318 -5.24 -14.07 6.23
N GLN A 319 -5.31 -15.06 5.33
CA GLN A 319 -5.55 -14.83 3.90
C GLN A 319 -6.96 -14.28 3.68
N GLN A 320 -7.96 -14.83 4.35
CA GLN A 320 -9.35 -14.36 4.28
C GLN A 320 -9.50 -12.96 4.85
N LEU A 321 -8.92 -12.68 6.03
CA LEU A 321 -8.92 -11.36 6.64
C LEU A 321 -8.27 -10.31 5.71
N THR A 322 -7.10 -10.63 5.17
CA THR A 322 -6.38 -9.76 4.22
C THR A 322 -7.25 -9.47 2.98
N TYR A 323 -7.95 -10.49 2.47
CA TYR A 323 -8.83 -10.32 1.32
C TYR A 323 -10.06 -9.47 1.65
N TRP A 324 -10.69 -9.66 2.81
CA TRP A 324 -11.81 -8.84 3.25
C TRP A 324 -11.44 -7.37 3.42
N LEU A 325 -10.27 -7.06 3.99
CA LEU A 325 -9.79 -5.68 4.11
C LEU A 325 -9.52 -5.01 2.75
N CYS A 326 -9.38 -5.77 1.66
CA CYS A 326 -9.30 -5.20 0.32
C CYS A 326 -10.67 -4.73 -0.22
N HIS A 327 -11.78 -5.05 0.45
CA HIS A 327 -13.13 -4.64 0.08
C HIS A 327 -13.69 -3.50 0.95
N THR A 328 -12.96 -3.08 1.98
CA THR A 328 -13.38 -2.02 2.90
C THR A 328 -12.91 -0.63 2.44
N ASP A 329 -12.45 -0.48 1.20
CA ASP A 329 -12.04 0.82 0.69
C ASP A 329 -13.25 1.70 0.34
N VAL A 330 -13.51 2.73 1.14
CA VAL A 330 -14.64 3.66 0.99
C VAL A 330 -14.61 4.49 -0.29
N ARG A 331 -13.48 4.56 -1.01
CA ARG A 331 -13.32 5.37 -2.24
C ARG A 331 -13.95 4.73 -3.47
N CYS A 332 -14.26 3.44 -3.43
CA CYS A 332 -14.80 2.73 -4.60
C CYS A 332 -15.53 1.43 -4.25
N SER A 333 -16.52 1.04 -5.06
CA SER A 333 -17.21 -0.25 -4.94
C SER A 333 -16.51 -1.39 -5.69
N LYS A 334 -15.20 -1.52 -5.45
CA LYS A 334 -14.37 -2.58 -6.01
C LYS A 334 -13.32 -3.01 -5.01
N SER A 335 -12.91 -4.27 -5.11
CA SER A 335 -11.76 -4.78 -4.37
C SER A 335 -10.48 -4.10 -4.88
N VAL A 336 -9.68 -3.58 -3.95
CA VAL A 336 -8.39 -2.95 -4.22
C VAL A 336 -7.24 -3.95 -4.10
N SER A 337 -6.06 -3.62 -4.64
CA SER A 337 -4.92 -4.56 -4.74
C SER A 337 -4.19 -4.85 -3.43
N ILE A 338 -4.46 -4.05 -2.39
CA ILE A 338 -3.83 -4.12 -1.06
C ILE A 338 -4.89 -3.72 -0.02
N PRO A 339 -4.76 -4.13 1.24
CA PRO A 339 -5.73 -3.79 2.28
C PRO A 339 -5.98 -2.29 2.39
N ALA A 340 -7.23 -1.89 2.64
CA ALA A 340 -7.63 -0.51 2.84
C ALA A 340 -6.71 0.30 3.80
N PRO A 341 -6.30 -0.21 4.99
CA PRO A 341 -5.40 0.56 5.87
C PRO A 341 -4.05 0.89 5.22
N VAL A 342 -3.50 -0.01 4.39
CA VAL A 342 -2.25 0.22 3.67
C VAL A 342 -2.44 1.24 2.55
N HIS A 343 -3.56 1.15 1.83
CA HIS A 343 -3.89 2.14 0.81
C HIS A 343 -4.07 3.53 1.41
N TYR A 344 -4.76 3.64 2.55
CA TYR A 344 -4.95 4.90 3.28
C TYR A 344 -3.66 5.48 3.82
N ALA A 345 -2.71 4.64 4.27
CA ALA A 345 -1.38 5.10 4.65
C ALA A 345 -0.66 5.82 3.50
N HIS A 346 -0.76 5.31 2.28
CA HIS A 346 -0.21 5.99 1.10
C HIS A 346 -0.90 7.32 0.80
N LEU A 347 -2.23 7.38 0.91
CA LEU A 347 -2.96 8.63 0.67
C LEU A 347 -2.62 9.70 1.71
N ALA A 348 -2.54 9.31 2.99
CA ALA A 348 -2.16 10.21 4.07
C ALA A 348 -0.74 10.75 3.87
N ALA A 349 0.24 9.88 3.59
CA ALA A 349 1.62 10.30 3.33
C ALA A 349 1.71 11.22 2.09
N TYR A 350 0.98 10.90 1.02
CA TYR A 350 0.93 11.71 -0.20
C TYR A 350 0.34 13.11 0.06
N ALA A 351 -0.80 13.17 0.75
CA ALA A 351 -1.48 14.42 1.05
C ALA A 351 -0.65 15.32 1.98
N SER A 352 0.10 14.73 2.92
CA SER A 352 1.06 15.48 3.76
C SER A 352 2.22 16.06 2.96
N HIS A 353 2.79 15.30 2.02
CA HIS A 353 3.84 15.82 1.14
C HIS A 353 3.37 17.02 0.30
N ALA A 354 2.13 17.01 -0.18
CA ALA A 354 1.57 18.14 -0.93
C ALA A 354 1.43 19.40 -0.05
N TYR A 355 1.04 19.24 1.21
CA TYR A 355 0.88 20.37 2.16
C TYR A 355 2.23 21.00 2.54
N GLU A 356 3.28 20.18 2.72
CA GLU A 356 4.62 20.68 3.04
C GLU A 356 5.27 21.45 1.88
N PHE A 357 4.99 21.05 0.64
CA PHE A 357 5.55 21.73 -0.53
C PHE A 357 5.15 23.20 -0.57
N ASP A 358 3.90 23.52 -0.22
CA ASP A 358 3.37 24.89 -0.16
C ASP A 358 3.92 25.73 1.02
N HIS A 359 4.44 25.09 2.09
CA HIS A 359 4.92 25.80 3.29
C HIS A 359 6.46 25.90 3.39
N SER A 360 7.19 25.30 2.45
CA SER A 360 8.66 25.17 2.50
C SER A 360 9.43 26.27 1.75
N ASP A 361 8.78 27.40 1.44
CA ASP A 361 9.41 28.53 0.74
C ASP A 361 10.34 29.38 1.64
N ASP A 362 10.38 29.16 2.96
CA ASP A 362 11.01 30.12 3.89
C ASP A 362 12.30 29.71 4.61
N GLU A 363 12.90 28.52 4.44
CA GLU A 363 14.20 28.23 5.09
C GLU A 363 15.20 27.50 4.17
N ILE A 364 16.14 28.26 3.61
CA ILE A 364 17.35 27.76 2.93
C ILE A 364 18.41 27.51 3.99
N LEU A 365 18.67 26.24 4.33
CA LEU A 365 19.88 25.85 5.04
C LEU A 365 20.94 25.43 4.01
N GLU A 366 22.01 26.22 3.93
CA GLU A 366 23.17 25.96 3.07
C GLU A 366 23.86 24.64 3.45
N SER A 367 24.19 23.81 2.46
CA SER A 367 24.91 22.54 2.64
C SER A 367 26.38 22.69 2.23
N GLU A 368 27.30 22.35 3.15
CA GLU A 368 28.71 22.11 2.82
C GLU A 368 28.88 20.76 2.10
N ASN A 369 29.75 20.75 1.09
CA ASN A 369 30.08 19.58 0.28
C ASN A 369 30.93 18.60 1.09
N ASP A 370 30.49 17.35 1.24
CA ASP A 370 31.38 16.26 1.63
C ASP A 370 31.19 15.00 0.77
N LYS A 371 32.31 14.32 0.50
CA LYS A 371 32.42 13.23 -0.49
C LYS A 371 31.94 11.90 0.13
N ASP A 372 30.96 11.28 -0.52
CA ASP A 372 30.33 10.03 -0.07
C ASP A 372 31.24 8.80 -0.18
N GLN A 373 31.39 8.09 0.94
CA GLN A 373 31.69 6.65 1.00
C GLN A 373 30.48 5.97 1.65
N GLY A 374 29.95 4.92 1.00
CA GLY A 374 28.70 4.25 1.38
C GLY A 374 28.76 3.50 2.73
N GLU A 375 28.63 4.22 3.83
CA GLU A 375 28.38 3.67 5.16
C GLU A 375 26.88 3.50 5.44
N LEU A 376 26.52 2.45 6.18
CA LEU A 376 25.17 2.20 6.68
C LEU A 376 24.72 3.32 7.64
N ILE A 377 23.54 3.91 7.38
CA ILE A 377 22.88 4.86 8.29
C ILE A 377 22.40 4.11 9.54
N THR A 378 22.72 4.63 10.72
CA THR A 378 22.20 4.12 11.99
C THR A 378 20.90 4.85 12.39
N LEU A 379 20.05 4.24 13.24
CA LEU A 379 18.78 4.86 13.66
C LEU A 379 18.96 6.17 14.44
N GLU A 380 20.14 6.36 15.05
CA GLU A 380 20.54 7.58 15.75
C GLU A 380 20.79 8.75 14.78
N ASP A 381 20.98 8.45 13.51
CA ASP A 381 21.22 9.42 12.44
C ASP A 381 19.95 9.93 11.75
N ILE A 382 18.78 9.57 12.26
CA ILE A 382 17.50 10.01 11.73
C ILE A 382 16.92 11.10 12.64
N LYS A 383 16.76 12.32 12.12
CA LYS A 383 15.99 13.37 12.81
C LYS A 383 14.52 13.22 12.46
N THR A 384 13.63 13.35 13.44
CA THR A 384 12.18 13.14 13.29
C THR A 384 11.39 14.37 13.67
N LYS A 385 10.24 14.56 13.03
CA LYS A 385 9.25 15.58 13.37
C LYS A 385 7.85 14.99 13.20
N LEU A 386 7.10 14.93 14.30
CA LEU A 386 5.69 14.51 14.25
C LEU A 386 4.87 15.61 13.58
N ILE A 387 4.05 15.24 12.59
CA ILE A 387 3.12 16.17 11.96
C ILE A 387 1.85 16.19 12.80
N ILE A 388 1.59 17.33 13.44
CA ILE A 388 0.39 17.54 14.27
C ILE A 388 -0.63 18.28 13.43
N LEU A 389 -1.76 17.64 13.17
CA LEU A 389 -2.89 18.24 12.48
C LEU A 389 -3.79 18.98 13.46
N ASN A 390 -4.66 19.86 12.94
CA ASN A 390 -5.66 20.52 13.76
C ASN A 390 -6.54 19.48 14.49
N ASN A 391 -6.86 19.73 15.75
CA ASN A 391 -7.66 18.85 16.59
C ASN A 391 -9.01 18.45 15.98
N ASP A 392 -9.60 19.32 15.16
CA ASP A 392 -10.89 19.09 14.52
C ASP A 392 -10.81 18.11 13.34
N ILE A 393 -9.62 17.95 12.73
CA ILE A 393 -9.43 17.09 11.55
C ILE A 393 -8.56 15.86 11.82
N GLN A 394 -7.72 15.87 12.86
CA GLN A 394 -6.69 14.84 13.09
C GLN A 394 -7.26 13.42 13.28
N ASP A 395 -8.49 13.32 13.78
CA ASP A 395 -9.19 12.05 14.03
C ASP A 395 -10.21 11.71 12.92
N THR A 396 -10.21 12.49 11.82
CA THR A 396 -11.06 12.28 10.63
C THR A 396 -10.28 11.64 9.48
N MET A 397 -10.99 11.14 8.47
CA MET A 397 -10.40 10.58 7.24
C MET A 397 -10.11 11.68 6.20
N TRP A 398 -9.37 12.72 6.58
CA TRP A 398 -9.05 13.87 5.72
C TRP A 398 -8.23 13.52 4.47
N PHE A 399 -7.64 12.32 4.43
CA PHE A 399 -6.79 11.81 3.36
C PHE A 399 -7.55 11.04 2.26
N VAL A 400 -8.88 10.91 2.35
CA VAL A 400 -9.71 10.05 1.48
C VAL A 400 -10.29 10.79 0.29
#